data_AF-A0A3C0FWX8-F1
#
_entry.id   AF-A0A3C0FWX8-F1
#
_cell.length_a   1.000
_cell.length_b   1.000
_cell.length_c   1.000
_cell.angle_alpha   90.00
_cell.angle_beta   90.00
_cell.angle_gamma   90.00
#
_symmetry.space_group_name_H-M   'P 1'
#
loop_
_entity.id
_entity.type
_entity.pdbx_description
1 polymer ?
#
loop_
_entity_poly.entity_id
_entity_poly.type
_entity_poly.pdbx_seq_one_letter_code
_entity_poly.pdbx_strand_id
1 'polypeptide(L)'
;MGTSRIFQTGLASLALLGLLTTGACAKSADPLSPSGAAIAPPAEGLPFEDYVRSTRQQLRDVLAATRFAHEEKPFGIHTLDQVVDMRAPFALGPVSNTCTTDETDRTQGNGVGFLMVHGLTDSPYWLSDIRDDLRQRFPCATFHGVLLPGHGTVPGDLLDVEYEDWLETVRFGMNSFGDEIDHIIPMGFSTGAALIGRVYSEQQANSDLVSALIMLSPGLA
;
A
#
# COMPACT_ATOMS: atom_id res chain seq x y z
N MET A 1 62.78 -47.01 38.26
CA MET A 1 61.51 -47.52 37.70
C MET A 1 60.39 -46.67 38.28
N GLY A 2 59.59 -46.01 37.43
CA GLY A 2 58.53 -45.09 37.86
C GLY A 2 58.21 -44.04 36.80
N THR A 3 57.79 -44.51 35.62
CA THR A 3 57.37 -43.71 34.47
C THR A 3 55.98 -43.08 34.68
N SER A 4 55.85 -41.84 34.21
CA SER A 4 54.69 -41.28 33.50
C SER A 4 53.30 -41.35 34.17
N ARG A 5 52.87 -40.24 34.78
CA ARG A 5 51.46 -39.77 34.80
C ARG A 5 51.39 -38.25 34.92
N ILE A 6 52.03 -37.56 33.98
CA ILE A 6 51.72 -36.17 33.61
C ILE A 6 51.21 -36.30 32.17
N PHE A 7 50.17 -35.56 31.77
CA PHE A 7 49.38 -35.73 30.53
C PHE A 7 48.20 -36.70 30.62
N GLN A 8 47.14 -36.36 31.37
CA GLN A 8 45.78 -36.80 30.98
C GLN A 8 44.60 -36.01 31.56
N THR A 9 44.81 -34.83 32.15
CA THR A 9 43.71 -34.01 32.70
C THR A 9 43.63 -32.60 32.09
N GLY A 10 44.19 -32.41 30.88
CA GLY A 10 44.20 -31.12 30.18
C GLY A 10 43.23 -30.99 29.00
N LEU A 11 42.48 -32.04 28.64
CA LEU A 11 41.63 -32.03 27.43
C LEU A 11 40.12 -32.18 27.69
N ALA A 12 39.68 -32.38 28.94
CA ALA A 12 38.25 -32.51 29.26
C ALA A 12 37.57 -31.18 29.64
N SER A 13 38.35 -30.11 29.90
CA SER A 13 37.80 -28.83 30.37
C SER A 13 37.71 -27.75 29.28
N LEU A 14 38.21 -28.01 28.06
CA LEU A 14 38.03 -27.11 26.91
C LEU A 14 36.92 -27.53 25.95
N ALA A 15 36.39 -28.76 26.06
CA ALA A 15 35.29 -29.22 25.21
C ALA A 15 33.90 -28.80 25.72
N LEU A 16 33.80 -28.17 26.90
CA LEU A 16 32.53 -27.75 27.51
C LEU A 16 32.28 -26.23 27.49
N LEU A 17 33.19 -25.44 26.89
CA LEU A 17 32.99 -23.99 26.68
C LEU A 17 32.67 -23.61 25.22
N GLY A 18 32.52 -24.59 24.33
CA GLY A 18 32.30 -24.38 22.90
C GLY A 18 30.88 -24.67 22.40
N LEU A 19 29.88 -24.69 23.28
CA LEU A 19 28.49 -25.06 22.95
C LEU A 19 27.46 -24.11 23.60
N LEU A 20 27.75 -22.81 23.61
CA LEU A 20 26.86 -21.78 24.15
C LEU A 20 26.58 -20.62 23.18
N THR A 21 26.81 -20.79 21.88
CA THR A 21 26.62 -19.70 20.89
C THR A 21 25.89 -20.12 19.62
N THR A 22 24.81 -20.89 19.71
CA THR A 22 23.80 -20.94 18.61
C THR A 22 22.41 -21.13 19.21
N GLY A 23 22.05 -20.20 20.09
CA GLY A 23 20.69 -20.01 20.56
C GLY A 23 20.32 -18.54 20.38
N ALA A 24 20.65 -17.94 19.23
CA ALA A 24 19.95 -16.74 18.81
C ALA A 24 18.50 -17.18 18.59
N CYS A 25 17.69 -17.10 19.64
CA CYS A 25 16.25 -17.04 19.49
C CYS A 25 16.03 -15.92 18.48
N ALA A 26 15.71 -16.30 17.24
CA ALA A 26 15.08 -15.37 16.32
C ALA A 26 13.81 -14.95 17.04
N LYS A 27 13.86 -13.81 17.75
CA LYS A 27 12.64 -13.14 18.20
C LYS A 27 11.82 -13.02 16.94
N SER A 28 10.65 -13.64 16.92
CA SER A 28 9.63 -13.33 15.93
C SER A 28 9.57 -11.82 15.84
N ALA A 29 9.74 -11.27 14.64
CA ALA A 29 9.65 -9.83 14.44
C ALA A 29 8.33 -9.36 15.07
N ASP A 30 8.42 -8.45 16.04
CA ASP A 30 7.24 -7.88 16.68
C ASP A 30 6.42 -7.18 15.59
N PRO A 31 5.14 -7.53 15.36
CA PRO A 31 4.32 -6.90 14.33
C PRO A 31 4.23 -5.37 14.46
N LEU A 32 4.57 -4.81 15.62
CA LEU A 32 4.61 -3.37 15.89
C LEU A 32 5.95 -2.72 15.55
N SER A 33 7.00 -3.50 15.26
CA SER A 33 8.28 -2.96 14.80
C SER A 33 8.22 -2.59 13.32
N PRO A 34 8.92 -1.53 12.87
CA PRO A 34 9.06 -1.22 11.45
C PRO A 34 9.59 -2.41 10.66
N SER A 35 9.05 -2.62 9.46
CA SER A 35 9.53 -3.66 8.53
C SER A 35 10.91 -3.35 7.97
N GLY A 36 11.33 -2.08 8.02
CA GLY A 36 12.52 -1.57 7.33
C GLY A 36 12.30 -1.34 5.83
N ALA A 37 11.08 -1.54 5.34
CA ALA A 37 10.70 -1.36 3.94
C ALA A 37 9.25 -0.83 3.84
N ALA A 38 8.94 0.21 4.61
CA ALA A 38 7.66 0.91 4.56
C ALA A 38 7.34 1.37 3.13
N ILE A 39 6.05 1.38 2.78
CA ILE A 39 5.60 2.01 1.52
C ILE A 39 5.88 3.51 1.63
N ALA A 40 6.62 4.04 0.66
CA ALA A 40 6.97 5.45 0.56
C ALA A 40 6.11 6.15 -0.51
N PRO A 41 6.07 7.49 -0.56
CA PRO A 41 5.45 8.23 -1.65
C PRO A 41 5.99 7.79 -3.02
N PRO A 42 5.12 7.67 -4.04
CA PRO A 42 5.57 7.39 -5.40
C PRO A 42 6.45 8.52 -5.94
N ALA A 43 7.49 8.17 -6.70
CA ALA A 43 8.33 9.17 -7.37
C ALA A 43 7.51 9.98 -8.40
N GLU A 44 7.82 11.27 -8.52
CA GLU A 44 7.19 12.14 -9.52
C GLU A 44 7.40 11.59 -10.95
N GLY A 45 6.34 11.56 -11.75
CA GLY A 45 6.38 11.07 -13.14
C GLY A 45 6.43 9.55 -13.30
N LEU A 46 6.39 8.77 -12.21
CA LEU A 46 6.29 7.31 -12.30
C LEU A 46 4.96 6.91 -12.97
N PRO A 47 4.95 6.08 -14.04
CA PRO A 47 3.71 5.59 -14.61
C PRO A 47 2.86 4.86 -13.56
N PHE A 48 1.56 5.13 -13.52
CA PHE A 48 0.69 4.63 -12.46
C PHE A 48 0.65 3.09 -12.39
N GLU A 49 0.68 2.42 -13.54
CA GLU A 49 0.77 0.96 -13.63
C GLU A 49 2.09 0.40 -13.05
N ASP A 50 3.19 1.15 -13.19
CA ASP A 50 4.47 0.77 -12.59
C ASP A 50 4.48 0.99 -11.08
N TYR A 51 3.81 2.04 -10.59
CA TYR A 51 3.50 2.21 -9.16
C TYR A 51 2.70 1.03 -8.62
N VAL A 52 1.63 0.61 -9.30
CA VAL A 52 0.81 -0.53 -8.89
C VAL A 52 1.66 -1.81 -8.82
N ARG A 53 2.43 -2.09 -9.87
CA ARG A 53 3.27 -3.29 -9.97
C ARG A 53 4.33 -3.34 -8.87
N SER A 54 5.08 -2.24 -8.70
CA SER A 54 6.18 -2.16 -7.73
C SER A 54 5.66 -2.23 -6.29
N THR A 55 4.59 -1.49 -5.96
CA THR A 55 3.98 -1.51 -4.63
C THR A 55 3.43 -2.90 -4.30
N ARG A 56 2.76 -3.56 -5.25
CA ARG A 56 2.25 -4.92 -5.03
C ARG A 56 3.37 -5.93 -4.76
N GLN A 57 4.50 -5.80 -5.45
CA GLN A 57 5.67 -6.62 -5.21
C GLN A 57 6.28 -6.35 -3.83
N GLN A 58 6.44 -5.08 -3.44
CA GLN A 58 6.95 -4.71 -2.12
C GLN A 58 6.06 -5.24 -0.99
N LEU A 59 4.73 -5.09 -1.11
CA LEU A 59 3.77 -5.65 -0.15
C LEU A 59 3.95 -7.17 0.01
N ARG A 60 4.06 -7.89 -1.10
CA ARG A 60 4.29 -9.34 -1.09
C ARG A 60 5.57 -9.68 -0.34
N ASP A 61 6.67 -9.01 -0.65
CA ASP A 61 7.98 -9.29 -0.08
C ASP A 61 8.01 -9.00 1.43
N VAL A 62 7.48 -7.85 1.84
CA VAL A 62 7.40 -7.47 3.26
C VAL A 62 6.51 -8.42 4.03
N LEU A 63 5.30 -8.73 3.55
CA LEU A 63 4.37 -9.61 4.24
C LEU A 63 4.86 -11.06 4.30
N ALA A 64 5.53 -11.53 3.24
CA ALA A 64 6.18 -12.83 3.24
C ALA A 64 7.23 -12.92 4.34
N ALA A 65 8.12 -11.93 4.42
CA ALA A 65 9.24 -11.92 5.36
C ALA A 65 8.81 -11.65 6.81
N THR A 66 7.88 -10.73 7.04
CA THR A 66 7.53 -10.25 8.39
C THR A 66 6.41 -11.04 9.05
N ARG A 67 5.48 -11.60 8.28
CA ARG A 67 4.28 -12.27 8.80
C ARG A 67 4.26 -13.76 8.45
N PHE A 68 4.20 -14.08 7.16
CA PHE A 68 4.00 -15.47 6.70
C PHE A 68 5.21 -16.40 6.94
N ALA A 69 6.42 -15.85 7.11
CA ALA A 69 7.59 -16.65 7.49
C ALA A 69 7.60 -17.08 8.97
N HIS A 70 6.79 -16.43 9.82
CA HIS A 70 6.85 -16.57 11.28
C HIS A 70 5.52 -16.99 11.91
N GLU A 71 4.41 -16.82 11.20
CA GLU A 71 3.05 -17.13 11.65
C GLU A 71 2.40 -18.14 10.71
N GLU A 72 1.72 -19.15 11.25
CA GLU A 72 1.07 -20.19 10.43
C GLU A 72 -0.09 -19.62 9.60
N LYS A 73 -0.85 -18.69 10.16
CA LYS A 73 -2.04 -18.07 9.56
C LYS A 73 -2.21 -16.61 10.01
N PRO A 74 -1.28 -15.70 9.63
CA PRO A 74 -1.26 -14.32 10.13
C PRO A 74 -2.55 -13.54 9.82
N PHE A 75 -3.28 -13.96 8.80
CA PHE A 75 -4.53 -13.35 8.34
C PHE A 75 -5.65 -14.38 8.18
N GLY A 76 -5.72 -15.36 9.09
CA GLY A 76 -6.80 -16.34 9.13
C GLY A 76 -6.80 -17.28 7.91
N ILE A 77 -7.87 -17.24 7.11
CA ILE A 77 -8.02 -18.12 5.94
C ILE A 77 -7.33 -17.60 4.67
N HIS A 78 -6.83 -16.36 4.70
CA HIS A 78 -6.34 -15.69 3.51
C HIS A 78 -4.89 -16.07 3.18
N THR A 79 -4.64 -16.37 1.91
CA THR A 79 -3.29 -16.58 1.39
C THR A 79 -2.53 -15.26 1.28
N LEU A 80 -1.20 -15.31 1.17
CA LEU A 80 -0.39 -14.11 0.92
C LEU A 80 -0.90 -13.32 -0.30
N ASP A 81 -1.26 -14.01 -1.37
CA ASP A 81 -1.77 -13.38 -2.60
C ASP A 81 -3.06 -12.61 -2.35
N GLN A 82 -4.04 -13.24 -1.69
CA GLN A 82 -5.31 -12.61 -1.35
C GLN A 82 -5.10 -11.39 -0.45
N VAL A 83 -4.18 -11.50 0.51
CA VAL A 83 -3.85 -10.41 1.42
C VAL A 83 -3.20 -9.24 0.69
N VAL A 84 -2.29 -9.51 -0.25
CA VAL A 84 -1.68 -8.49 -1.10
C VAL A 84 -2.73 -7.83 -1.99
N ASP A 85 -3.63 -8.61 -2.59
CA ASP A 85 -4.70 -8.07 -3.46
C ASP A 85 -5.69 -7.19 -2.68
N MET A 86 -5.95 -7.48 -1.41
CA MET A 86 -6.74 -6.62 -0.51
C MET A 86 -5.98 -5.38 -0.02
N ARG A 87 -4.70 -5.20 -0.34
CA ARG A 87 -3.89 -4.08 0.19
C ARG A 87 -3.27 -3.21 -0.89
N ALA A 88 -3.02 -3.78 -2.05
CA ALA A 88 -2.34 -3.09 -3.12
C ALA A 88 -3.14 -1.90 -3.67
N PRO A 89 -2.46 -0.86 -4.17
CA PRO A 89 -3.06 0.08 -5.11
C PRO A 89 -3.56 -0.67 -6.36
N PHE A 90 -4.46 -0.04 -7.12
CA PHE A 90 -5.00 -0.62 -8.33
C PHE A 90 -5.19 0.41 -9.44
N ALA A 91 -5.05 -0.03 -10.68
CA ALA A 91 -5.39 0.70 -11.89
C ALA A 91 -6.40 -0.14 -12.68
N LEU A 92 -7.57 0.43 -12.97
CA LEU A 92 -8.61 -0.26 -13.70
C LEU A 92 -9.19 0.66 -14.77
N GLY A 93 -8.98 0.31 -16.03
CA GLY A 93 -9.59 1.00 -17.16
C GLY A 93 -11.08 0.66 -17.34
N PRO A 94 -11.67 1.18 -18.43
CA PRO A 94 -13.03 0.87 -18.89
C PRO A 94 -13.32 -0.63 -18.96
N VAL A 95 -14.56 -1.02 -18.64
CA VAL A 95 -15.04 -2.41 -18.78
C VAL A 95 -15.74 -2.68 -20.11
N SER A 96 -16.22 -1.64 -20.80
CA SER A 96 -16.94 -1.79 -22.07
C SER A 96 -16.03 -1.57 -23.27
N ASN A 97 -16.14 -2.46 -24.26
CA ASN A 97 -15.53 -2.30 -25.57
C ASN A 97 -16.33 -1.36 -26.50
N THR A 98 -17.48 -0.86 -26.05
CA THR A 98 -18.33 0.09 -26.78
C THR A 98 -18.11 1.53 -26.35
N CYS A 99 -17.13 1.81 -25.48
CA CYS A 99 -16.80 3.17 -25.09
C CYS A 99 -16.45 3.97 -26.35
N THR A 100 -17.20 5.03 -26.57
CA THR A 100 -17.06 5.88 -27.73
C THR A 100 -15.87 6.80 -27.52
N THR A 101 -15.21 7.17 -28.61
CA THR A 101 -14.23 8.28 -28.59
C THR A 101 -14.92 9.66 -28.48
N ASP A 102 -16.26 9.69 -28.39
CA ASP A 102 -16.99 10.92 -28.09
C ASP A 102 -16.94 11.16 -26.58
N GLU A 103 -15.94 11.94 -26.18
CA GLU A 103 -15.65 12.34 -24.79
C GLU A 103 -16.76 13.23 -24.19
N THR A 104 -17.74 13.67 -25.00
CA THR A 104 -18.81 14.53 -24.52
C THR A 104 -19.95 13.78 -23.81
N ASP A 105 -20.16 12.49 -24.14
CA ASP A 105 -21.16 11.64 -23.47
C ASP A 105 -20.62 11.04 -22.17
N ARG A 106 -20.81 11.81 -21.09
CA ARG A 106 -20.40 11.44 -19.73
C ARG A 106 -21.37 10.47 -19.04
N THR A 107 -22.51 10.13 -19.66
CA THR A 107 -23.52 9.28 -19.00
C THR A 107 -23.00 7.87 -18.71
N GLN A 108 -22.03 7.40 -19.50
CA GLN A 108 -21.34 6.13 -19.29
C GLN A 108 -19.93 6.29 -18.69
N GLY A 109 -19.47 7.52 -18.43
CA GLY A 109 -18.17 7.81 -17.84
C GLY A 109 -17.01 8.02 -18.82
N ASN A 110 -17.26 8.27 -20.11
CA ASN A 110 -16.17 8.66 -21.03
C ASN A 110 -15.48 9.94 -20.52
N GLY A 111 -14.14 9.95 -20.53
CA GLY A 111 -13.33 11.06 -20.01
C GLY A 111 -13.39 11.25 -18.49
N VAL A 112 -13.94 10.30 -17.72
CA VAL A 112 -14.07 10.39 -16.26
C VAL A 112 -13.07 9.47 -15.56
N GLY A 113 -12.26 10.05 -14.68
CA GLY A 113 -11.32 9.35 -13.80
C GLY A 113 -11.76 9.42 -12.34
N PHE A 114 -11.88 8.27 -11.68
CA PHE A 114 -12.10 8.19 -10.23
C PHE A 114 -10.79 7.88 -9.52
N LEU A 115 -10.38 8.76 -8.61
CA LEU A 115 -9.27 8.50 -7.68
C LEU A 115 -9.80 8.08 -6.33
N MET A 116 -9.34 6.97 -5.78
CA MET A 116 -9.78 6.43 -4.49
C MET A 116 -8.67 6.50 -3.45
N VAL A 117 -8.97 7.13 -2.31
CA VAL A 117 -8.05 7.36 -1.20
C VAL A 117 -8.65 6.80 0.10
N HIS A 118 -8.01 5.80 0.68
CA HIS A 118 -8.49 5.13 1.89
C HIS A 118 -8.21 5.96 3.17
N GLY A 119 -8.76 5.50 4.30
CA GLY A 119 -8.55 6.11 5.62
C GLY A 119 -7.29 5.62 6.34
N LEU A 120 -6.96 6.26 7.48
CA LEU A 120 -5.91 5.77 8.37
C LEU A 120 -6.22 4.34 8.82
N THR A 121 -5.20 3.47 8.83
CA THR A 121 -5.28 2.03 9.16
C THR A 121 -5.94 1.12 8.11
N ASP A 122 -6.44 1.68 7.01
CA ASP A 122 -7.08 0.92 5.92
C ASP A 122 -6.11 0.64 4.75
N SER A 123 -6.68 0.15 3.65
CA SER A 123 -6.08 0.03 2.33
C SER A 123 -7.11 0.43 1.25
N PRO A 124 -6.72 0.51 -0.04
CA PRO A 124 -7.66 0.77 -1.15
C PRO A 124 -8.85 -0.18 -1.21
N TYR A 125 -8.73 -1.38 -0.63
CA TYR A 125 -9.81 -2.36 -0.59
C TYR A 125 -11.05 -1.88 0.17
N TRP A 126 -10.91 -0.97 1.13
CA TRP A 126 -12.07 -0.42 1.86
C TRP A 126 -13.10 0.24 0.93
N LEU A 127 -12.66 0.72 -0.24
CA LEU A 127 -13.51 1.36 -1.24
C LEU A 127 -13.92 0.40 -2.38
N SER A 128 -13.62 -0.90 -2.31
CA SER A 128 -13.84 -1.85 -3.42
C SER A 128 -15.31 -2.00 -3.79
N ASP A 129 -16.22 -2.04 -2.82
CA ASP A 129 -17.64 -2.23 -3.11
C ASP A 129 -18.23 -1.01 -3.83
N ILE A 130 -17.82 0.19 -3.41
CA ILE A 130 -18.22 1.45 -4.06
C ILE A 130 -17.62 1.53 -5.46
N ARG A 131 -16.34 1.15 -5.61
CA ARG A 131 -15.67 1.05 -6.91
C ARG A 131 -16.42 0.14 -7.86
N ASP A 132 -16.78 -1.06 -7.42
CA ASP A 132 -17.37 -2.08 -8.29
C ASP A 132 -18.81 -1.71 -8.70
N ASP A 133 -19.57 -1.05 -7.82
CA ASP A 133 -20.88 -0.46 -8.15
C ASP A 133 -20.73 0.71 -9.14
N LEU A 134 -19.77 1.62 -8.93
CA LEU A 134 -19.51 2.72 -9.86
C LEU A 134 -19.04 2.23 -11.23
N ARG A 135 -18.20 1.20 -11.30
CA ARG A 135 -17.75 0.59 -12.56
C ARG A 135 -18.90 -0.01 -13.37
N GLN A 136 -19.94 -0.52 -12.71
CA GLN A 136 -21.13 -1.02 -13.40
C GLN A 136 -22.00 0.12 -13.94
N ARG A 137 -22.07 1.25 -13.22
CA ARG A 137 -22.86 2.43 -13.62
C ARG A 137 -22.17 3.27 -14.68
N PHE A 138 -20.84 3.37 -14.60
CA PHE A 138 -19.99 4.16 -15.48
C PHE A 138 -18.95 3.24 -16.14
N PRO A 139 -19.39 2.38 -17.08
CA PRO A 139 -18.54 1.34 -17.66
C PRO A 139 -17.36 1.86 -18.49
N CYS A 140 -17.35 3.15 -18.82
CA CYS A 140 -16.30 3.83 -19.58
C CYS A 140 -15.36 4.69 -18.72
N ALA A 141 -15.56 4.73 -17.41
CA ALA A 141 -14.67 5.47 -16.51
C ALA A 141 -13.40 4.67 -16.17
N THR A 142 -12.33 5.41 -15.89
CA THR A 142 -11.05 4.89 -15.37
C THR A 142 -11.00 5.04 -13.85
N PHE A 143 -10.44 4.06 -13.15
CA PHE A 143 -10.41 4.00 -11.70
C PHE A 143 -9.00 3.73 -11.19
N HIS A 144 -8.47 4.62 -10.37
CA HIS A 144 -7.19 4.50 -9.69
C HIS A 144 -7.40 4.47 -8.18
N GLY A 145 -6.70 3.57 -7.48
CA GLY A 145 -6.65 3.53 -6.02
C GLY A 145 -5.22 3.63 -5.54
N VAL A 146 -4.93 4.55 -4.63
CA VAL A 146 -3.60 4.74 -4.05
C VAL A 146 -3.52 4.15 -2.65
N LEU A 147 -2.40 3.51 -2.34
CA LEU A 147 -2.03 3.08 -0.99
C LEU A 147 -1.20 4.18 -0.33
N LEU A 148 -1.70 4.70 0.80
CA LEU A 148 -1.01 5.74 1.55
C LEU A 148 0.28 5.19 2.19
N PRO A 149 1.39 5.96 2.16
CA PRO A 149 2.65 5.61 2.82
C PRO A 149 2.47 5.05 4.25
N GLY A 150 3.29 4.04 4.57
CA GLY A 150 3.24 3.28 5.83
C GLY A 150 2.10 2.27 5.98
N HIS A 151 1.13 2.23 5.05
CA HIS A 151 0.02 1.28 5.10
C HIS A 151 0.29 0.00 4.29
N GLY A 152 -0.53 -1.02 4.52
CA GLY A 152 -0.53 -2.28 3.74
C GLY A 152 0.55 -3.31 4.14
N THR A 153 1.58 -2.90 4.86
CA THR A 153 2.66 -3.79 5.34
C THR A 153 2.43 -4.23 6.78
N VAL A 154 3.08 -3.58 7.75
CA VAL A 154 2.96 -3.81 9.20
C VAL A 154 2.66 -2.50 9.92
N PRO A 155 1.93 -2.50 11.05
CA PRO A 155 1.62 -1.27 11.78
C PRO A 155 2.82 -0.37 12.12
N GLY A 156 3.98 -0.98 12.38
CA GLY A 156 5.22 -0.24 12.68
C GLY A 156 5.71 0.67 11.56
N ASP A 157 5.29 0.45 10.31
CA ASP A 157 5.69 1.27 9.16
C ASP A 157 5.02 2.64 9.13
N LEU A 158 4.07 2.92 10.04
CA LEU A 158 3.48 4.25 10.22
C LEU A 158 4.28 5.15 11.15
N LEU A 159 5.28 4.63 11.88
CA LEU A 159 5.96 5.38 12.94
C LEU A 159 6.75 6.60 12.43
N ASP A 160 7.31 6.49 11.22
CA ASP A 160 8.19 7.51 10.63
C ASP A 160 7.55 8.19 9.40
N VAL A 161 6.24 8.01 9.19
CA VAL A 161 5.50 8.61 8.06
C VAL A 161 4.89 9.94 8.46
N GLU A 162 5.07 10.95 7.60
CA GLU A 162 4.49 12.28 7.79
C GLU A 162 3.23 12.46 6.93
N TYR A 163 2.36 13.42 7.28
CA TYR A 163 1.13 13.62 6.49
C TYR A 163 1.43 14.22 5.11
N GLU A 164 2.58 14.89 4.94
CA GLU A 164 3.11 15.37 3.67
C GLU A 164 3.33 14.21 2.68
N ASP A 165 3.81 13.06 3.15
CA ASP A 165 3.97 11.84 2.34
C ASP A 165 2.62 11.39 1.75
N TRP A 166 1.56 11.51 2.56
CA TRP A 166 0.19 11.20 2.12
C TRP A 166 -0.31 12.23 1.11
N LEU A 167 -0.06 13.52 1.32
CA LEU A 167 -0.43 14.58 0.36
C LEU A 167 0.31 14.43 -0.96
N GLU A 168 1.58 14.05 -0.95
CA GLU A 168 2.35 13.72 -2.17
C GLU A 168 1.73 12.54 -2.92
N THR A 169 1.35 11.49 -2.21
CA THR A 169 0.70 10.31 -2.81
C THR A 169 -0.66 10.65 -3.42
N VAL A 170 -1.47 11.49 -2.76
CA VAL A 170 -2.75 11.96 -3.33
C VAL A 170 -2.52 12.82 -4.56
N ARG A 171 -1.53 13.74 -4.53
CA ARG A 171 -1.16 14.57 -5.69
C ARG A 171 -0.68 13.71 -6.86
N PHE A 172 0.16 12.71 -6.59
CA PHE A 172 0.58 11.72 -7.57
C PHE A 172 -0.63 11.05 -8.22
N GLY A 173 -1.58 10.52 -7.43
CA GLY A 173 -2.78 9.87 -7.95
C GLY A 173 -3.71 10.79 -8.75
N MET A 174 -3.80 12.09 -8.40
CA MET A 174 -4.56 13.07 -9.19
C MET A 174 -3.88 13.37 -10.53
N ASN A 175 -2.55 13.39 -10.57
CA ASN A 175 -1.77 13.67 -11.77
C ASN A 175 -1.50 12.43 -12.63
N SER A 176 -2.01 11.26 -12.23
CA SER A 176 -1.67 9.99 -12.88
C SER A 176 -2.62 9.56 -13.99
N PHE A 177 -3.69 10.31 -14.23
CA PHE A 177 -4.61 10.08 -15.33
C PHE A 177 -3.99 10.58 -16.65
N GLY A 178 -4.30 9.89 -17.74
CA GLY A 178 -3.84 10.27 -19.08
C GLY A 178 -4.62 11.47 -19.65
N ASP A 179 -4.16 11.95 -20.80
CA ASP A 179 -4.72 13.11 -21.50
C ASP A 179 -6.18 12.90 -21.93
N GLU A 180 -6.67 11.65 -21.95
CA GLU A 180 -8.05 11.29 -22.25
C GLU A 180 -9.04 11.60 -21.10
N ILE A 181 -8.55 12.01 -19.92
CA ILE A 181 -9.39 12.29 -18.75
C ILE A 181 -9.59 13.79 -18.58
N ASP A 182 -10.80 14.25 -18.88
CA ASP A 182 -11.22 15.64 -18.69
C ASP A 182 -11.76 15.91 -17.28
N HIS A 183 -12.24 14.87 -16.59
CA HIS A 183 -12.95 15.00 -15.32
C HIS A 183 -12.44 14.00 -14.29
N ILE A 184 -11.73 14.52 -13.29
CA ILE A 184 -11.29 13.75 -12.14
C ILE A 184 -12.30 13.94 -11.00
N ILE A 185 -12.72 12.82 -10.40
CA ILE A 185 -13.57 12.76 -9.22
C ILE A 185 -12.80 12.02 -8.12
N PRO A 186 -12.06 12.74 -7.26
CA PRO A 186 -11.46 12.16 -6.07
C PRO A 186 -12.54 11.72 -5.08
N MET A 187 -12.37 10.50 -4.56
CA MET A 187 -13.19 9.87 -3.56
C MET A 187 -12.31 9.46 -2.39
N GLY A 188 -12.69 9.86 -1.18
CA GLY A 188 -11.95 9.55 0.03
C GLY A 188 -12.85 9.06 1.16
N PHE A 189 -12.29 8.23 2.04
CA PHE A 189 -12.89 7.85 3.31
C PHE A 189 -12.06 8.36 4.49
N SER A 190 -12.69 8.93 5.53
CA SER A 190 -12.03 9.38 6.76
C SER A 190 -10.84 10.30 6.49
N THR A 191 -9.61 9.90 6.86
CA THR A 191 -8.37 10.63 6.53
C THR A 191 -8.21 10.87 5.03
N GLY A 192 -8.53 9.88 4.19
CA GLY A 192 -8.48 10.03 2.72
C GLY A 192 -9.40 11.13 2.21
N ALA A 193 -10.59 11.29 2.83
CA ALA A 193 -11.50 12.38 2.49
C ALA A 193 -10.93 13.75 2.88
N ALA A 194 -10.28 13.86 4.04
CA ALA A 194 -9.61 15.10 4.45
C ALA A 194 -8.44 15.45 3.52
N LEU A 195 -7.64 14.45 3.12
CA LEU A 195 -6.50 14.61 2.21
C LEU A 195 -6.92 15.12 0.83
N ILE A 196 -7.95 14.53 0.20
CA ILE A 196 -8.43 15.01 -1.11
C ILE A 196 -8.93 16.46 -1.03
N GLY A 197 -9.60 16.84 0.06
CA GLY A 197 -10.05 18.21 0.28
C GLY A 197 -8.88 19.19 0.44
N ARG A 198 -7.84 18.76 1.15
CA ARG A 198 -6.62 19.55 1.33
C ARG A 198 -5.88 19.76 0.01
N VAL A 199 -5.63 18.69 -0.75
CA VAL A 199 -4.96 18.78 -2.06
C VAL A 199 -5.76 19.64 -3.02
N TYR A 200 -7.09 19.45 -3.09
CA TYR A 200 -7.95 20.27 -3.92
C TYR A 200 -7.85 21.76 -3.56
N SER A 201 -7.89 22.10 -2.26
CA SER A 201 -7.76 23.49 -1.80
C SER A 201 -6.42 24.13 -2.17
N GLU A 202 -5.33 23.36 -2.18
CA GLU A 202 -3.99 23.86 -2.57
C GLU A 202 -3.86 24.04 -4.08
N GLN A 203 -4.55 23.21 -4.87
CA GLN A 203 -4.49 23.19 -6.32
C GLN A 203 -5.55 24.07 -7.01
N GLN A 204 -6.48 24.70 -6.29
CA GLN A 204 -7.57 25.50 -6.88
C GLN A 204 -7.11 26.63 -7.81
N ALA A 205 -5.85 27.09 -7.73
CA ALA A 205 -5.31 28.03 -8.69
C ALA A 205 -5.06 27.43 -10.10
N ASN A 206 -5.08 26.10 -10.24
CA ASN A 206 -4.57 25.36 -11.41
C ASN A 206 -5.41 24.14 -11.87
N SER A 207 -6.56 23.80 -11.26
CA SER A 207 -7.21 22.49 -11.50
C SER A 207 -8.63 22.60 -12.08
N ASP A 208 -8.72 22.80 -13.39
CA ASP A 208 -9.98 22.70 -14.14
C ASP A 208 -10.47 21.23 -14.29
N LEU A 209 -9.60 20.25 -14.02
CA LEU A 209 -9.89 18.82 -14.16
C LEU A 209 -10.76 18.26 -13.02
N VAL A 210 -10.70 18.81 -11.81
CA VAL A 210 -11.46 18.27 -10.67
C VAL A 210 -12.90 18.78 -10.70
N SER A 211 -13.83 17.87 -10.98
CA SER A 211 -15.24 18.23 -11.23
C SER A 211 -16.15 18.05 -10.03
N ALA A 212 -15.77 17.16 -9.12
CA ALA A 212 -16.50 16.88 -7.88
C ALA A 212 -15.56 16.21 -6.87
N LEU A 213 -15.90 16.30 -5.59
CA LEU A 213 -15.27 15.53 -4.51
C LEU A 213 -16.31 14.63 -3.85
N ILE A 214 -15.98 13.36 -3.64
CA ILE A 214 -16.80 12.44 -2.84
C ILE A 214 -16.10 12.21 -1.51
N MET A 215 -16.59 12.87 -0.46
CA MET A 215 -16.00 12.82 0.88
C MET A 215 -16.86 11.96 1.81
N LEU A 216 -16.43 10.74 2.07
CA LEU A 216 -17.13 9.79 2.94
C LEU A 216 -16.62 9.92 4.37
N SER A 217 -17.47 10.43 5.27
CA SER A 217 -17.16 10.60 6.70
C SER A 217 -15.81 11.28 6.96
N PRO A 218 -15.59 12.53 6.48
CA PRO A 218 -14.28 13.14 6.50
C PRO A 218 -13.75 13.37 7.92
N GLY A 219 -12.52 12.95 8.15
CA GLY A 219 -11.80 13.13 9.42
C GLY A 219 -11.23 14.55 9.55
N LEU A 220 -12.11 15.54 9.67
CA LEU A 220 -11.75 16.94 9.87
C LEU A 220 -11.52 17.22 11.36
N ALA A 221 -10.52 18.05 11.68
CA ALA A 221 -10.22 18.54 13.03
C ALA A 221 -10.60 20.01 13.17
#